data_AF-A0A1F3E9T5-F1
#
_entry.id   AF-A0A1F3E9T5-F1
#
_cell.length_a   1.000
_cell.length_b   1.000
_cell.length_c   1.000
_cell.angle_alpha   90.00
_cell.angle_beta   90.00
_cell.angle_gamma   90.00
#
_symmetry.space_group_name_H-M   'P 1'
#
loop_
_entity.id
_entity.type
_entity.pdbx_description
1 polymer ?
#
loop_
_entity_poly.entity_id
_entity_poly.type
_entity_poly.pdbx_seq_one_letter_code
_entity_poly.pdbx_strand_id
1 'polypeptide(L)'
;MTEINGRMNFLGEKYCWSLLSGFNITEKELDSLKRYLQTVYENSLYYNNVFFDEKIHLTKTYIPVQLKNLSLKDDNYISSKDFIEQVFNKKTFVFGKMGCGKSTLMHYLILLKLEEIKQIPIFIKFRYNEEINSIKEYLKFVLENDGFSDLVEIFTQLYTQQKLYFIFDSIDTCHSGVLTSIINEINTIQSPFILTSTLNNTDQTFQNLILDFEMFEIQDIKIDDAIQLIKNYDKVFNSNCLDWLKNVIRDYTEIVSPLFNNPFMVSCIYRLSILGNKLKDTELDLMKNDPRLHPLQNMNINLGKLRNRVFQVPIKIQDNHKIISNYKDFAFTKKLMKSSGRDLIIEPFSGGLGDHLLYSHLPRIAKESGKYDRVLISQNSPCRSEEAKYLIWELNPYVDGYCFEESNSFYIEDIENSKRNPISQGKKAAVMFEAINNSVEDCNVLDNLMLKLGIDDNIRKHEPEIYYKPKQIEFLQGCNVYDPYYVSNPRIELHNQWLVEEFFKTNSIKLNYQMKFNNDNGYNFQKIMVRNFSNYLTTLSLRDFCDVLFSALHLYCLTTGTASLSAALNKKAIVLIGKEKLVWHHSTINQYVHIVEPK
;
A
#
# COMPACT_ATOMS: atom_id res chain seq x y z
N MET A 1 -5.72 -9.93 24.50
CA MET A 1 -4.68 -10.98 24.40
C MET A 1 -4.97 -12.14 25.35
N THR A 2 -5.02 -11.95 26.67
CA THR A 2 -5.29 -13.07 27.61
C THR A 2 -6.66 -13.72 27.44
N GLU A 3 -7.72 -12.94 27.16
CA GLU A 3 -9.05 -13.48 26.87
C GLU A 3 -9.13 -14.17 25.49
N ILE A 4 -8.40 -13.65 24.50
CA ILE A 4 -8.29 -14.22 23.15
C ILE A 4 -7.51 -15.53 23.19
N ASN A 5 -6.36 -15.57 23.87
CA ASN A 5 -5.55 -16.76 24.06
C ASN A 5 -6.29 -17.81 24.89
N GLY A 6 -7.06 -17.40 25.91
CA GLY A 6 -7.90 -18.32 26.69
C GLY A 6 -9.00 -18.96 25.85
N ARG A 7 -9.71 -18.18 25.02
CA ARG A 7 -10.72 -18.70 24.09
C ARG A 7 -10.11 -19.55 22.98
N MET A 8 -8.99 -19.14 22.39
CA MET A 8 -8.33 -19.87 21.30
C MET A 8 -7.64 -21.15 21.77
N ASN A 9 -7.06 -21.19 22.97
CA ASN A 9 -6.53 -22.44 23.54
C ASN A 9 -7.65 -23.44 23.83
N PHE A 10 -8.81 -22.95 24.28
CA PHE A 10 -9.99 -23.80 24.52
C PHE A 10 -10.63 -24.31 23.21
N LEU A 11 -10.74 -23.46 22.19
CA LEU A 11 -11.29 -23.84 20.89
C LEU A 11 -10.30 -24.69 20.08
N GLY A 12 -9.00 -24.42 20.16
CA GLY A 12 -7.97 -25.07 19.34
C GLY A 12 -7.72 -26.55 19.68
N GLU A 13 -7.73 -26.94 20.95
CA GLU A 13 -7.39 -28.33 21.29
C GLU A 13 -8.54 -29.30 21.02
N LYS A 14 -9.74 -29.07 21.55
CA LYS A 14 -10.83 -30.07 21.39
C LYS A 14 -11.44 -30.10 19.99
N TYR A 15 -11.43 -28.98 19.26
CA TYR A 15 -12.15 -28.85 17.99
C TYR A 15 -11.31 -29.10 16.74
N CYS A 16 -10.01 -28.78 16.75
CA CYS A 16 -9.13 -29.21 15.67
C CYS A 16 -9.21 -30.74 15.51
N TRP A 17 -9.26 -31.50 16.61
CA TRP A 17 -9.40 -32.96 16.53
C TRP A 17 -10.69 -33.45 15.87
N SER A 18 -11.82 -32.76 16.02
CA SER A 18 -13.08 -33.17 15.35
C SER A 18 -13.10 -32.83 13.87
N LEU A 19 -12.61 -31.63 13.49
CA LEU A 19 -12.53 -31.23 12.07
C LEU A 19 -11.51 -32.09 11.32
N LEU A 20 -10.42 -32.43 12.00
CA LEU A 20 -9.29 -33.17 11.46
C LEU A 20 -9.37 -34.67 11.75
N SER A 21 -10.51 -35.18 12.24
CA SER A 21 -10.71 -36.62 12.42
C SER A 21 -10.56 -37.32 11.08
N GLY A 22 -9.64 -38.27 10.98
CA GLY A 22 -9.33 -39.01 9.74
C GLY A 22 -8.18 -38.43 8.91
N PHE A 23 -7.52 -37.37 9.38
CA PHE A 23 -6.28 -36.87 8.78
C PHE A 23 -5.06 -37.29 9.61
N ASN A 24 -3.99 -37.69 8.93
CA ASN A 24 -2.70 -37.94 9.56
C ASN A 24 -1.94 -36.61 9.68
N ILE A 25 -2.22 -35.86 10.76
CA ILE A 25 -1.63 -34.54 11.00
C ILE A 25 -0.49 -34.68 11.99
N THR A 26 0.67 -34.16 11.63
CA THR A 26 1.82 -34.05 12.52
C THR A 26 1.60 -32.97 13.56
N GLU A 27 2.29 -33.07 14.69
CA GLU A 27 2.23 -32.03 15.75
C GLU A 27 2.59 -30.64 15.20
N LYS A 28 3.59 -30.57 14.31
CA LYS A 28 3.98 -29.35 13.63
C LYS A 28 2.85 -28.73 12.81
N GLU A 29 2.15 -29.53 12.00
CA GLU A 29 1.04 -29.05 11.19
C GLU A 29 -0.15 -28.62 12.05
N LEU A 30 -0.41 -29.32 13.16
CA LEU A 30 -1.44 -28.91 14.11
C LEU A 30 -1.12 -27.53 14.72
N ASP A 31 0.13 -27.29 15.10
CA ASP A 31 0.56 -25.99 15.61
C ASP A 31 0.51 -24.90 14.53
N SER A 32 0.90 -25.21 13.29
CA SER A 32 0.75 -24.30 12.16
C SER A 32 -0.72 -23.96 11.89
N LEU A 33 -1.64 -24.94 12.00
CA LEU A 33 -3.08 -24.70 11.84
C LEU A 33 -3.64 -23.82 12.96
N LYS A 34 -3.21 -24.02 14.22
CA LYS A 34 -3.59 -23.15 15.34
C LYS A 34 -3.14 -21.70 15.08
N ARG A 35 -1.89 -21.51 14.63
CA ARG A 35 -1.35 -20.20 14.24
C ARG A 35 -2.14 -19.59 13.08
N TYR A 36 -2.49 -20.37 12.07
CA TYR A 36 -3.32 -19.91 10.96
C TYR A 36 -4.68 -19.38 11.45
N LEU A 37 -5.41 -20.17 12.24
CA LEU A 37 -6.71 -19.77 12.77
C LEU A 37 -6.61 -18.53 13.66
N GLN A 38 -5.54 -18.40 14.44
CA GLN A 38 -5.27 -17.21 15.23
C GLN A 38 -5.05 -15.98 14.33
N THR A 39 -4.26 -16.10 13.28
CA THR A 39 -4.04 -15.03 12.31
C THR A 39 -5.35 -14.61 11.63
N VAL A 40 -6.18 -15.57 11.21
CA VAL A 40 -7.50 -15.28 10.61
C VAL A 40 -8.42 -14.56 11.60
N TYR A 41 -8.44 -15.01 12.86
CA TYR A 41 -9.20 -14.37 13.93
C TYR A 41 -8.74 -12.93 14.17
N GLU A 42 -7.44 -12.71 14.37
CA GLU A 42 -6.86 -11.40 14.66
C GLU A 42 -7.07 -10.42 13.48
N ASN A 43 -6.87 -10.88 12.25
CA ASN A 43 -7.09 -10.07 11.04
C ASN A 43 -8.56 -9.75 10.81
N SER A 44 -9.49 -10.55 11.37
CA SER A 44 -10.93 -10.28 11.29
C SER A 44 -11.43 -9.46 12.47
N LEU A 45 -10.81 -9.59 13.63
CA LEU A 45 -11.12 -8.80 14.81
C LEU A 45 -10.60 -7.37 14.67
N TYR A 46 -9.45 -7.18 14.03
CA TYR A 46 -8.80 -5.90 13.84
C TYR A 46 -8.65 -5.58 12.36
N TYR A 47 -9.45 -4.65 11.87
CA TYR A 47 -9.42 -4.25 10.46
C TYR A 47 -8.80 -2.87 10.27
N ASN A 48 -8.16 -2.68 9.11
CA ASN A 48 -7.65 -1.38 8.69
C ASN A 48 -8.80 -0.56 8.12
N ASN A 49 -9.06 0.60 8.71
CA ASN A 49 -9.96 1.60 8.13
C ASN A 49 -9.10 2.69 7.50
N VAL A 50 -9.37 3.03 6.23
CA VAL A 50 -8.56 3.97 5.44
C VAL A 50 -8.37 5.32 6.14
N PHE A 51 -9.30 5.75 7.00
CA PHE A 51 -9.26 7.05 7.66
C PHE A 51 -8.54 7.06 9.02
N PHE A 52 -8.12 5.92 9.54
CA PHE A 52 -7.49 5.81 10.85
C PHE A 52 -6.15 5.10 10.71
N ASP A 53 -5.14 5.63 11.39
CA ASP A 53 -3.78 5.07 11.35
C ASP A 53 -3.69 3.80 12.23
N GLU A 54 -4.64 3.63 13.16
CA GLU A 54 -4.74 2.50 14.07
C GLU A 54 -5.74 1.44 13.54
N LYS A 55 -5.47 0.17 13.83
CA LYS A 55 -6.43 -0.91 13.56
C LYS A 55 -7.67 -0.74 14.43
N ILE A 56 -8.84 -0.91 13.84
CA ILE A 56 -10.12 -0.78 14.55
C ILE A 56 -10.60 -2.15 15.00
N HIS A 57 -11.01 -2.24 16.27
CA HIS A 57 -11.60 -3.43 16.85
C HIS A 57 -13.05 -3.62 16.36
N LEU A 58 -13.26 -4.60 15.48
CA LEU A 58 -14.51 -4.81 14.75
C LEU A 58 -15.72 -4.90 15.67
N THR A 59 -15.71 -5.77 16.69
CA THR A 59 -16.90 -5.95 17.55
C THR A 59 -17.25 -4.73 18.41
N LYS A 60 -16.33 -3.76 18.55
CA LYS A 60 -16.58 -2.51 19.27
C LYS A 60 -17.18 -1.44 18.36
N THR A 61 -16.95 -1.53 17.05
CA THR A 61 -17.36 -0.50 16.08
C THR A 61 -18.42 -0.97 15.09
N TYR A 62 -18.60 -2.28 14.92
CA TYR A 62 -19.52 -2.86 13.96
C TYR A 62 -20.96 -2.45 14.24
N ILE A 63 -21.64 -2.02 13.19
CA ILE A 63 -23.09 -1.83 13.17
C ILE A 63 -23.67 -2.85 12.21
N PRO A 64 -24.68 -3.64 12.62
CA PRO A 64 -25.36 -4.57 11.73
C PRO A 64 -25.91 -3.86 10.49
N VAL A 65 -25.47 -4.30 9.31
CA VAL A 65 -25.99 -3.78 8.05
C VAL A 65 -27.34 -4.45 7.73
N GLN A 66 -28.22 -3.71 7.06
CA GLN A 66 -29.45 -4.28 6.50
C GLN A 66 -29.15 -4.86 5.12
N LEU A 67 -29.61 -6.09 4.86
CA LEU A 67 -29.50 -6.74 3.57
C LEU A 67 -30.89 -6.97 2.99
N LYS A 68 -31.05 -6.70 1.69
CA LYS A 68 -32.24 -7.06 0.92
C LYS A 68 -31.98 -8.35 0.17
N ASN A 69 -32.77 -9.39 0.42
CA ASN A 69 -32.71 -10.63 -0.35
C ASN A 69 -33.43 -10.44 -1.70
N LEU A 70 -32.69 -10.47 -2.81
CA LEU A 70 -33.26 -10.30 -4.15
C LEU A 70 -33.78 -11.60 -4.77
N SER A 71 -33.47 -12.75 -4.17
CA SER A 71 -34.00 -14.04 -4.62
C SER A 71 -35.45 -14.26 -4.21
N LEU A 72 -36.00 -13.42 -3.31
CA LEU A 72 -37.37 -13.47 -2.84
C LEU A 72 -38.20 -12.35 -3.49
N LYS A 73 -39.47 -12.64 -3.82
CA LYS A 73 -40.37 -11.69 -4.51
C LYS A 73 -40.82 -10.52 -3.63
N ASP A 74 -40.74 -10.67 -2.31
CA ASP A 74 -41.15 -9.66 -1.35
C ASP A 74 -39.92 -8.88 -0.83
N ASP A 75 -40.14 -7.67 -0.34
CA ASP A 75 -39.15 -6.80 0.31
C ASP A 75 -38.65 -7.41 1.64
N ASN A 76 -37.95 -8.54 1.54
CA ASN A 76 -37.40 -9.28 2.66
C ASN A 76 -36.06 -8.67 3.06
N TYR A 77 -36.15 -7.70 3.96
CA TYR A 77 -35.00 -7.15 4.66
C TYR A 77 -34.62 -8.06 5.83
N ILE A 78 -33.35 -8.39 5.92
CA ILE A 78 -32.78 -9.16 7.02
C ILE A 78 -31.63 -8.37 7.65
N SER A 79 -31.52 -8.47 8.96
CA SER A 79 -30.34 -7.91 9.65
C SER A 79 -29.13 -8.81 9.38
N SER A 80 -27.92 -8.25 9.45
CA SER A 80 -26.71 -9.08 9.34
C SER A 80 -26.57 -10.14 10.43
N LYS A 81 -27.32 -10.03 11.53
CA LYS A 81 -27.40 -11.07 12.56
C LYS A 81 -28.24 -12.27 12.09
N ASP A 82 -29.38 -12.01 11.45
CA ASP A 82 -30.27 -13.06 10.94
C ASP A 82 -29.76 -13.62 9.59
N PHE A 83 -28.93 -12.86 8.89
CA PHE A 83 -28.24 -13.26 7.68
C PHE A 83 -27.40 -14.53 7.86
N ILE A 84 -26.76 -14.67 9.02
CA ILE A 84 -25.81 -15.75 9.35
C ILE A 84 -26.46 -17.12 9.14
N GLU A 85 -27.64 -17.32 9.72
CA GLU A 85 -28.35 -18.60 9.69
C GLU A 85 -28.75 -19.00 8.26
N GLN A 86 -28.94 -18.02 7.38
CA GLN A 86 -29.38 -18.24 6.00
C GLN A 86 -28.22 -18.57 5.05
N VAL A 87 -27.01 -18.05 5.30
CA VAL A 87 -25.91 -18.08 4.32
C VAL A 87 -24.84 -19.12 4.58
N PHE A 88 -24.72 -19.62 5.81
CA PHE A 88 -23.64 -20.56 6.14
C PHE A 88 -23.69 -21.90 5.42
N ASN A 89 -24.83 -22.24 4.79
CA ASN A 89 -25.01 -23.49 4.05
C ASN A 89 -25.37 -23.28 2.57
N LYS A 90 -25.18 -22.06 2.04
CA LYS A 90 -25.58 -21.72 0.68
C LYS A 90 -24.47 -21.01 -0.08
N LYS A 91 -24.60 -20.98 -1.40
CA LYS A 91 -23.85 -20.07 -2.26
C LYS A 91 -24.52 -18.71 -2.20
N THR A 92 -23.78 -17.69 -1.81
CA THR A 92 -24.31 -16.35 -1.51
C THR A 92 -23.50 -15.30 -2.23
N PHE A 93 -24.19 -14.41 -2.92
CA PHE A 93 -23.60 -13.28 -3.61
C PHE A 93 -24.06 -11.99 -2.94
N VAL A 94 -23.13 -11.25 -2.35
CA VAL A 94 -23.41 -9.99 -1.65
C VAL A 94 -22.85 -8.82 -2.43
N PHE A 95 -23.69 -7.91 -2.88
CA PHE A 95 -23.24 -6.72 -3.57
C PHE A 95 -23.73 -5.45 -2.88
N GLY A 96 -23.16 -4.32 -3.29
CA GLY A 96 -23.55 -3.01 -2.80
C GLY A 96 -22.59 -1.92 -3.24
N LYS A 97 -22.95 -0.67 -2.96
CA LYS A 97 -22.14 0.51 -3.30
C LYS A 97 -20.73 0.44 -2.70
N MET A 98 -19.80 1.21 -3.23
CA MET A 98 -18.47 1.36 -2.61
C MET A 98 -18.63 1.92 -1.19
N GLY A 99 -17.90 1.38 -0.22
CA GLY A 99 -17.93 1.85 1.17
C GLY A 99 -19.14 1.43 2.01
N CYS A 100 -20.10 0.67 1.47
CA CYS A 100 -21.28 0.21 2.23
C CYS A 100 -20.98 -0.81 3.35
N GLY A 101 -19.73 -1.25 3.49
CA GLY A 101 -19.32 -2.18 4.56
C GLY A 101 -19.26 -3.66 4.17
N LYS A 102 -19.17 -4.00 2.87
CA LYS A 102 -19.00 -5.40 2.40
C LYS A 102 -17.86 -6.14 3.11
N SER A 103 -16.64 -5.64 3.01
CA SER A 103 -15.47 -6.25 3.67
C SER A 103 -15.62 -6.33 5.20
N THR A 104 -16.24 -5.31 5.80
CA THR A 104 -16.52 -5.29 7.25
C THR A 104 -17.52 -6.38 7.65
N LEU A 105 -18.58 -6.58 6.85
CA LEU A 105 -19.51 -7.70 7.01
C LEU A 105 -18.78 -9.05 6.86
N MET A 106 -17.90 -9.19 5.87
CA MET A 106 -17.15 -10.44 5.66
C MET A 106 -16.28 -10.79 6.87
N HIS A 107 -15.53 -9.81 7.40
CA HIS A 107 -14.76 -10.01 8.63
C HIS A 107 -15.65 -10.37 9.83
N TYR A 108 -16.84 -9.78 9.93
CA TYR A 108 -17.80 -10.12 10.99
C TYR A 108 -18.28 -11.58 10.86
N LEU A 109 -18.61 -12.03 9.64
CA LEU A 109 -19.02 -13.41 9.38
C LEU A 109 -17.91 -14.43 9.67
N ILE A 110 -16.65 -14.08 9.42
CA ILE A 110 -15.50 -14.94 9.78
C ILE A 110 -15.43 -15.15 11.28
N LEU A 111 -15.55 -14.07 12.07
CA LEU A 111 -15.52 -14.18 13.53
C LEU A 111 -16.62 -15.11 14.04
N LEU A 112 -17.81 -15.00 13.48
CA LEU A 112 -18.95 -15.86 13.84
C LEU A 112 -18.73 -17.31 13.39
N LYS A 113 -18.18 -17.53 12.19
CA LYS A 113 -17.89 -18.87 11.68
C LYS A 113 -16.82 -19.58 12.52
N LEU A 114 -15.84 -18.82 13.00
CA LEU A 114 -14.83 -19.31 13.94
C LEU A 114 -15.41 -19.69 15.31
N GLU A 115 -16.60 -19.20 15.68
CA GLU A 115 -17.30 -19.62 16.90
C GLU A 115 -18.10 -20.91 16.72
N GLU A 116 -18.60 -21.20 15.50
CA GLU A 116 -19.33 -22.45 15.21
C GLU A 116 -18.43 -23.68 15.02
N ILE A 117 -17.23 -23.46 14.48
CA ILE A 117 -16.15 -24.46 14.30
C ILE A 117 -16.60 -25.74 13.56
N LYS A 118 -17.42 -25.58 12.52
CA LYS A 118 -17.78 -26.69 11.61
C LYS A 118 -16.91 -26.76 10.36
N GLN A 119 -16.37 -25.61 9.94
CA GLN A 119 -15.56 -25.44 8.75
C GLN A 119 -14.47 -24.41 9.03
N ILE A 120 -13.34 -24.53 8.35
CA ILE A 120 -12.23 -23.57 8.45
C ILE A 120 -12.50 -22.41 7.47
N PRO A 121 -12.70 -21.17 7.94
CA PRO A 121 -12.95 -20.04 7.06
C PRO A 121 -11.67 -19.63 6.32
N ILE A 122 -11.78 -19.47 5.01
CA ILE A 122 -10.74 -18.95 4.13
C ILE A 122 -11.20 -17.61 3.60
N PHE A 123 -10.50 -16.54 3.98
CA PHE A 123 -10.79 -15.21 3.50
C PHE A 123 -9.85 -14.82 2.36
N ILE A 124 -10.42 -14.64 1.19
CA ILE A 124 -9.69 -14.31 -0.03
C ILE A 124 -10.04 -12.89 -0.42
N LYS A 125 -9.04 -12.00 -0.38
CA LYS A 125 -9.14 -10.69 -1.02
C LYS A 125 -8.56 -10.82 -2.40
N PHE A 126 -9.38 -10.70 -3.45
CA PHE A 126 -8.84 -10.69 -4.80
C PHE A 126 -7.83 -9.54 -4.93
N ARG A 127 -6.58 -9.92 -5.12
CA ARG A 127 -5.48 -9.06 -5.55
C ARG A 127 -5.12 -9.51 -6.94
N TYR A 128 -4.78 -8.55 -7.80
CA TYR A 128 -4.47 -8.79 -9.20
C TYR A 128 -3.31 -9.80 -9.29
N ASN A 129 -3.60 -11.03 -9.71
CA ASN A 129 -2.60 -12.03 -10.06
C ASN A 129 -3.13 -12.83 -11.26
N GLU A 130 -2.58 -12.53 -12.44
CA GLU A 130 -3.00 -13.10 -13.72
C GLU A 130 -2.62 -14.59 -13.88
N GLU A 131 -1.75 -15.11 -13.01
CA GLU A 131 -1.23 -16.49 -13.12
C GLU A 131 -2.09 -17.52 -12.38
N ILE A 132 -2.99 -17.10 -11.47
CA ILE A 132 -3.82 -18.02 -10.67
C ILE A 132 -5.14 -18.28 -11.39
N ASN A 133 -5.42 -19.53 -11.76
CA ASN A 133 -6.61 -19.90 -12.54
C ASN A 133 -7.58 -20.85 -11.81
N SER A 134 -7.25 -21.29 -10.60
CA SER A 134 -8.10 -22.18 -9.78
C SER A 134 -8.10 -21.81 -8.30
N ILE A 135 -9.13 -22.23 -7.56
CA ILE A 135 -9.25 -22.07 -6.11
C ILE A 135 -8.11 -22.78 -5.38
N LYS A 136 -7.69 -23.95 -5.88
CA LYS A 136 -6.56 -24.71 -5.29
C LYS A 136 -5.23 -23.96 -5.41
N GLU A 137 -4.94 -23.40 -6.58
CA GLU A 137 -3.75 -22.56 -6.78
C GLU A 137 -3.82 -21.31 -5.90
N TYR A 138 -5.00 -20.71 -5.79
CA TYR A 138 -5.20 -19.54 -4.92
C TYR A 138 -4.95 -19.88 -3.45
N LEU A 139 -5.46 -21.03 -2.99
CA LEU A 139 -5.27 -21.51 -1.63
C LEU A 139 -3.79 -21.74 -1.32
N LYS A 140 -3.07 -22.39 -2.24
CA LYS A 140 -1.63 -22.59 -2.14
C LYS A 140 -0.89 -21.25 -2.06
N PHE A 141 -1.19 -20.32 -2.96
CA PHE A 141 -0.58 -18.99 -2.99
C PHE A 141 -0.80 -18.22 -1.68
N VAL A 142 -2.01 -18.21 -1.14
CA VAL A 142 -2.31 -17.53 0.13
C VAL A 142 -1.55 -18.17 1.29
N LEU A 143 -1.58 -19.50 1.39
CA LEU A 143 -0.89 -20.21 2.49
C LEU A 143 0.62 -20.02 2.42
N GLU A 144 1.24 -20.09 1.24
CA GLU A 144 2.68 -19.89 1.08
C GLU A 144 3.11 -18.46 1.44
N ASN A 145 2.38 -17.45 0.95
CA ASN A 145 2.70 -16.04 1.24
C ASN A 145 2.50 -15.66 2.71
N ASP A 146 1.55 -16.28 3.39
CA ASP A 146 1.29 -16.03 4.80
C ASP A 146 2.19 -16.89 5.72
N GLY A 147 3.13 -17.67 5.17
CA GLY A 147 4.11 -18.46 5.94
C GLY A 147 3.55 -19.78 6.49
N PHE A 148 2.52 -20.32 5.84
CA PHE A 148 1.83 -21.59 6.16
C PHE A 148 2.00 -22.63 5.03
N SER A 149 3.16 -22.65 4.36
CA SER A 149 3.45 -23.58 3.26
C SER A 149 3.34 -25.05 3.66
N ASP A 150 3.57 -25.37 4.93
CA ASP A 150 3.41 -26.70 5.52
C ASP A 150 1.95 -27.15 5.64
N LEU A 151 0.97 -26.24 5.51
CA LEU A 151 -0.45 -26.57 5.56
C LEU A 151 -1.08 -26.85 4.19
N VAL A 152 -0.35 -26.63 3.09
CA VAL A 152 -0.90 -26.70 1.72
C VAL A 152 -1.56 -28.05 1.42
N GLU A 153 -0.91 -29.15 1.80
CA GLU A 153 -1.44 -30.49 1.55
C GLU A 153 -2.71 -30.75 2.37
N ILE A 154 -2.69 -30.44 3.67
CA ILE A 154 -3.86 -30.58 4.55
C ILE A 154 -5.04 -29.74 4.04
N PHE A 155 -4.81 -28.49 3.66
CA PHE A 155 -5.86 -27.61 3.14
C PHE A 155 -6.40 -28.10 1.79
N THR A 156 -5.57 -28.71 0.95
CA THR A 156 -6.02 -29.35 -0.30
C THR A 156 -6.93 -30.56 -0.02
N GLN A 157 -6.61 -31.34 1.00
CA GLN A 157 -7.46 -32.46 1.42
C GLN A 157 -8.75 -31.96 2.08
N LEU A 158 -8.69 -30.95 2.95
CA LEU A 158 -9.86 -30.29 3.57
C LEU A 158 -10.80 -29.68 2.53
N TYR A 159 -10.24 -29.06 1.49
CA TYR A 159 -10.98 -28.56 0.34
C TYR A 159 -11.77 -29.68 -0.34
N THR A 160 -11.12 -30.81 -0.62
CA THR A 160 -11.74 -31.98 -1.26
C THR A 160 -12.84 -32.59 -0.38
N GLN A 161 -12.69 -32.53 0.94
CA GLN A 161 -13.69 -32.98 1.92
C GLN A 161 -14.76 -31.92 2.25
N GLN A 162 -14.77 -30.76 1.60
CA GLN A 162 -15.74 -29.68 1.84
C GLN A 162 -15.74 -29.13 3.28
N LYS A 163 -14.58 -29.22 3.95
CA LYS A 163 -14.36 -28.73 5.33
C LYS A 163 -13.90 -27.27 5.39
N LEU A 164 -13.83 -26.60 4.24
CA LEU A 164 -13.46 -25.18 4.13
C LEU A 164 -14.71 -24.32 3.87
N TYR A 165 -14.70 -23.10 4.38
CA TYR A 165 -15.73 -22.09 4.16
C TYR A 165 -15.11 -20.87 3.48
N PHE A 166 -15.40 -20.68 2.20
CA PHE A 166 -14.73 -19.64 1.41
C PHE A 166 -15.52 -18.34 1.38
N ILE A 167 -14.80 -17.25 1.62
CA ILE A 167 -15.30 -15.89 1.44
C ILE A 167 -14.37 -15.15 0.50
N PHE A 168 -14.89 -14.75 -0.65
CA PHE A 168 -14.19 -13.98 -1.66
C PHE A 168 -14.65 -12.51 -1.63
N ASP A 169 -13.75 -11.62 -1.25
CA ASP A 169 -13.99 -10.19 -1.18
C ASP A 169 -13.60 -9.50 -2.49
N SER A 170 -14.48 -8.61 -2.98
CA SER A 170 -14.24 -7.69 -4.10
C SER A 170 -13.84 -8.39 -5.41
N ILE A 171 -14.66 -9.35 -5.86
CA ILE A 171 -14.40 -10.14 -7.07
C ILE A 171 -14.39 -9.29 -8.35
N ASP A 172 -15.01 -8.10 -8.32
CA ASP A 172 -15.02 -7.12 -9.41
C ASP A 172 -13.64 -6.54 -9.72
N THR A 173 -12.65 -6.79 -8.86
CA THR A 173 -11.25 -6.43 -9.08
C THR A 173 -10.46 -7.50 -9.85
N CYS A 174 -11.07 -8.67 -10.09
CA CYS A 174 -10.43 -9.79 -10.79
C CYS A 174 -10.55 -9.66 -12.32
N HIS A 175 -9.52 -10.10 -13.05
CA HIS A 175 -9.59 -10.23 -14.51
C HIS A 175 -10.70 -11.22 -14.92
N SER A 176 -11.46 -10.90 -15.97
CA SER A 176 -12.67 -11.64 -16.38
C SER A 176 -12.42 -13.12 -16.68
N GLY A 177 -11.27 -13.45 -17.27
CA GLY A 177 -10.89 -14.84 -17.56
C GLY A 177 -10.67 -15.68 -16.30
N VAL A 178 -9.95 -15.14 -15.31
CA VAL A 178 -9.70 -15.79 -14.03
C VAL A 178 -11.00 -15.94 -13.24
N LEU A 179 -11.81 -14.88 -13.22
CA LEU A 179 -13.10 -14.87 -12.52
C LEU A 179 -14.03 -15.96 -13.08
N THR A 180 -14.09 -16.12 -14.40
CA THR A 180 -14.88 -17.16 -15.05
C THR A 180 -14.44 -18.56 -14.65
N SER A 181 -13.12 -18.81 -14.63
CA SER A 181 -12.56 -20.10 -14.21
C SER A 181 -12.93 -20.42 -12.75
N ILE A 182 -12.73 -19.45 -11.86
CA ILE A 182 -13.04 -19.62 -10.43
C ILE A 182 -14.52 -19.86 -10.20
N ILE A 183 -15.42 -19.10 -10.82
CA ILE A 183 -16.87 -19.30 -10.62
C ILE A 183 -17.33 -20.64 -11.18
N ASN A 184 -16.79 -21.06 -12.33
CA ASN A 184 -17.07 -22.40 -12.86
C ASN A 184 -16.63 -23.48 -11.87
N GLU A 185 -15.45 -23.35 -11.27
CA GLU A 185 -14.99 -24.26 -10.22
C GLU A 185 -15.94 -24.22 -9.00
N ILE A 186 -16.32 -23.03 -8.52
CA ILE A 186 -17.30 -22.87 -7.43
C ILE A 186 -18.62 -23.58 -7.75
N ASN A 187 -19.11 -23.49 -8.98
CA ASN A 187 -20.36 -24.13 -9.40
C ASN A 187 -20.30 -25.65 -9.33
N THR A 188 -19.12 -26.26 -9.53
CA THR A 188 -18.93 -27.72 -9.38
C THR A 188 -18.87 -28.21 -7.94
N ILE A 189 -18.69 -27.31 -6.97
CA ILE A 189 -18.51 -27.65 -5.56
C ILE A 189 -19.82 -27.42 -4.80
N GLN A 190 -20.20 -28.36 -3.92
CA GLN A 190 -21.43 -28.24 -3.10
C GLN A 190 -21.24 -27.42 -1.82
N SER A 191 -20.01 -27.05 -1.50
CA SER A 191 -19.69 -26.22 -0.33
C SER A 191 -20.34 -24.84 -0.41
N PRO A 192 -20.63 -24.22 0.75
CA PRO A 192 -21.06 -22.83 0.80
C PRO A 192 -19.91 -21.88 0.40
N PHE A 193 -20.28 -20.83 -0.33
CA PHE A 193 -19.37 -19.78 -0.79
C PHE A 193 -20.02 -18.43 -0.60
N ILE A 194 -19.27 -17.44 -0.10
CA ILE A 194 -19.69 -16.05 -0.17
C ILE A 194 -18.81 -15.31 -1.16
N LEU A 195 -19.44 -14.65 -2.12
CA LEU A 195 -18.81 -13.75 -3.07
C LEU A 195 -19.28 -12.32 -2.80
N THR A 196 -18.40 -11.34 -2.98
CA THR A 196 -18.80 -9.93 -2.91
C THR A 196 -18.34 -9.09 -4.08
N SER A 197 -19.14 -8.09 -4.47
CA SER A 197 -18.87 -7.24 -5.63
C SER A 197 -19.47 -5.83 -5.50
N THR A 198 -19.04 -4.89 -6.34
CA THR A 198 -19.76 -3.63 -6.59
C THR A 198 -20.78 -3.78 -7.72
N LEU A 199 -21.88 -3.00 -7.65
CA LEU A 199 -23.02 -3.04 -8.58
C LEU A 199 -22.68 -2.84 -10.07
N ASN A 200 -21.51 -2.26 -10.37
CA ASN A 200 -21.23 -1.70 -11.69
C ASN A 200 -20.62 -2.71 -12.70
N ASN A 201 -20.34 -3.95 -12.30
CA ASN A 201 -19.52 -4.87 -13.11
C ASN A 201 -20.13 -6.25 -13.40
N THR A 202 -21.42 -6.47 -13.20
CA THR A 202 -22.04 -7.75 -13.55
C THR A 202 -22.62 -7.70 -14.96
N ASP A 203 -21.78 -7.95 -15.95
CA ASP A 203 -22.25 -8.20 -17.32
C ASP A 203 -23.16 -9.44 -17.38
N GLN A 204 -23.86 -9.63 -18.50
CA GLN A 204 -24.77 -10.77 -18.66
C GLN A 204 -24.06 -12.12 -18.46
N THR A 205 -22.78 -12.20 -18.86
CA THR A 205 -21.95 -13.39 -18.69
C THR A 205 -21.79 -13.73 -17.22
N PHE A 206 -21.43 -12.75 -16.40
CA PHE A 206 -21.28 -12.92 -14.96
C PHE A 206 -22.60 -13.30 -14.30
N GLN A 207 -23.71 -12.67 -14.67
CA GLN A 207 -25.04 -13.02 -14.14
C GLN A 207 -25.40 -14.48 -14.42
N ASN A 208 -25.07 -14.99 -15.60
CA ASN A 208 -25.28 -16.39 -15.95
C ASN A 208 -24.41 -17.36 -15.13
N LEU A 209 -23.23 -16.91 -14.69
CA LEU A 209 -22.31 -17.73 -13.88
C LEU A 209 -22.76 -17.87 -12.42
N ILE A 210 -23.59 -16.95 -11.91
CA ILE A 210 -24.02 -16.94 -10.50
C ILE A 210 -25.50 -17.28 -10.29
N LEU A 211 -26.13 -17.99 -11.24
CA LEU A 211 -27.57 -18.32 -11.17
C LEU A 211 -27.97 -19.10 -9.91
N ASP A 212 -27.07 -19.94 -9.40
CA ASP A 212 -27.31 -20.75 -8.20
C ASP A 212 -27.02 -20.02 -6.88
N PHE A 213 -26.68 -18.72 -6.94
CA PHE A 213 -26.38 -17.93 -5.76
C PHE A 213 -27.63 -17.20 -5.23
N GLU A 214 -27.81 -17.23 -3.92
CA GLU A 214 -28.73 -16.30 -3.27
C GLU A 214 -28.13 -14.90 -3.25
N MET A 215 -28.88 -13.95 -3.79
CA MET A 215 -28.39 -12.59 -4.01
C MET A 215 -28.86 -11.65 -2.91
N PHE A 216 -27.91 -10.91 -2.35
CA PHE A 216 -28.17 -9.93 -1.30
C PHE A 216 -27.56 -8.58 -1.63
N GLU A 217 -28.35 -7.53 -1.48
CA GLU A 217 -27.88 -6.16 -1.59
C GLU A 217 -27.72 -5.55 -0.20
N ILE A 218 -26.52 -5.08 0.12
CA ILE A 218 -26.30 -4.24 1.31
C ILE A 218 -26.96 -2.88 1.08
N GLN A 219 -27.91 -2.58 1.96
CA GLN A 219 -28.65 -1.32 1.93
C GLN A 219 -27.86 -0.21 2.60
N ASP A 220 -28.22 1.03 2.26
CA ASP A 220 -27.72 2.22 2.93
C ASP A 220 -28.06 2.15 4.45
N ILE A 221 -27.11 2.55 5.30
CA ILE A 221 -27.35 2.58 6.75
C ILE A 221 -28.30 3.72 7.10
N LYS A 222 -29.09 3.55 8.17
CA LYS A 222 -29.97 4.60 8.65
C LYS A 222 -29.19 5.65 9.44
N ILE A 223 -29.77 6.83 9.61
CA ILE A 223 -29.12 7.90 10.38
C ILE A 223 -28.86 7.48 11.84
N ASP A 224 -29.76 6.70 12.44
CA ASP A 224 -29.60 6.18 13.80
C ASP A 224 -28.41 5.21 13.91
N ASP A 225 -28.21 4.38 12.88
CA ASP A 225 -27.07 3.46 12.76
C ASP A 225 -25.76 4.24 12.61
N ALA A 226 -25.78 5.31 11.81
CA ALA A 226 -24.64 6.20 11.65
C ALA A 226 -24.28 6.92 12.96
N ILE A 227 -25.28 7.40 13.70
CA ILE A 227 -25.12 7.98 15.05
C ILE A 227 -24.55 6.94 16.02
N GLN A 228 -24.99 5.68 15.93
CA GLN A 228 -24.47 4.60 16.75
C GLN A 228 -23.01 4.25 16.39
N LEU A 229 -22.65 4.27 15.11
CA LEU A 229 -21.27 4.11 14.65
C LEU A 229 -20.36 5.19 15.22
N ILE A 230 -20.80 6.46 15.20
CA ILE A 230 -20.08 7.59 15.81
C ILE A 230 -19.88 7.37 17.31
N LYS A 231 -20.94 6.97 18.03
CA LYS A 231 -20.84 6.65 19.47
C LYS A 231 -19.80 5.56 19.73
N ASN A 232 -19.77 4.55 18.88
CA ASN A 232 -18.81 3.46 19.00
C ASN A 232 -17.38 3.97 18.78
N TYR A 233 -17.17 4.83 17.77
CA TYR A 233 -15.88 5.45 17.56
C TYR A 233 -15.46 6.37 18.73
N ASP A 234 -16.38 7.18 19.28
CA ASP A 234 -16.07 8.04 20.44
C ASP A 234 -15.57 7.21 21.64
N LYS A 235 -16.15 6.04 21.87
CA LYS A 235 -15.66 5.10 22.89
C LYS A 235 -14.27 4.53 22.58
N VAL A 236 -14.01 4.20 21.33
CA VAL A 236 -12.72 3.60 20.91
C VAL A 236 -11.60 4.63 20.93
N PHE A 237 -11.84 5.84 20.44
CA PHE A 237 -10.84 6.90 20.33
C PHE A 237 -10.85 7.87 21.52
N ASN A 238 -11.69 7.62 22.52
CA ASN A 238 -11.88 8.46 23.70
C ASN A 238 -12.09 9.95 23.32
N SER A 239 -13.02 10.20 22.40
CA SER A 239 -13.40 11.54 21.95
C SER A 239 -14.87 11.83 22.28
N ASN A 240 -15.28 13.08 22.01
CA ASN A 240 -16.65 13.53 22.25
C ASN A 240 -17.18 14.28 21.02
N CYS A 241 -17.15 13.62 19.86
CA CYS A 241 -17.58 14.22 18.60
C CYS A 241 -19.09 14.07 18.35
N LEU A 242 -19.77 13.18 19.07
CA LEU A 242 -21.18 12.86 18.87
C LEU A 242 -22.10 14.09 18.88
N ASP A 243 -22.00 14.93 19.91
CA ASP A 243 -22.93 16.06 20.07
C ASP A 243 -22.73 17.11 18.98
N TRP A 244 -21.47 17.34 18.60
CA TRP A 244 -21.15 18.18 17.46
C TRP A 244 -21.74 17.60 16.16
N LEU A 245 -21.49 16.32 15.87
CA LEU A 245 -21.98 15.65 14.66
C LEU A 245 -23.52 15.61 14.60
N LYS A 246 -24.21 15.45 15.73
CA LYS A 246 -25.67 15.55 15.78
C LYS A 246 -26.18 16.93 15.39
N ASN A 247 -25.52 18.00 15.86
CA ASN A 247 -25.86 19.35 15.44
C ASN A 247 -25.60 19.55 13.94
N VAL A 248 -24.49 19.03 13.42
CA VAL A 248 -24.20 19.07 11.97
C VAL A 248 -25.28 18.36 11.15
N ILE A 249 -25.69 17.16 11.55
CA ILE A 249 -26.74 16.39 10.88
C ILE A 249 -28.07 17.16 10.90
N ARG A 250 -28.43 17.78 12.04
CA ARG A 250 -29.66 18.55 12.21
C ARG A 250 -29.65 19.83 11.38
N ASP A 251 -28.56 20.58 11.44
CA ASP A 251 -28.48 21.93 10.85
C ASP A 251 -28.23 21.86 9.33
N TYR A 252 -27.75 20.72 8.81
CA TYR A 252 -27.42 20.51 7.40
C TYR A 252 -28.00 19.23 6.81
N THR A 253 -29.20 18.82 7.25
CA THR A 253 -29.81 17.53 6.92
C THR A 253 -29.83 17.24 5.41
N GLU A 254 -30.22 18.18 4.57
CA GLU A 254 -30.33 17.94 3.12
C GLU A 254 -28.98 17.62 2.44
N ILE A 255 -27.89 18.23 2.91
CA ILE A 255 -26.54 18.06 2.32
C ILE A 255 -25.84 16.86 2.94
N VAL A 256 -26.00 16.69 4.24
CA VAL A 256 -25.19 15.78 5.04
C VAL A 256 -25.85 14.42 5.15
N SER A 257 -27.18 14.33 5.21
CA SER A 257 -27.89 13.05 5.36
C SER A 257 -27.48 11.99 4.32
N PRO A 258 -27.32 12.31 3.01
CA PRO A 258 -26.87 11.31 2.03
C PRO A 258 -25.47 10.75 2.32
N LEU A 259 -24.60 11.52 2.98
CA LEU A 259 -23.25 11.06 3.36
C LEU A 259 -23.32 10.09 4.54
N PHE A 260 -24.28 10.30 5.44
CA PHE A 260 -24.45 9.45 6.62
C PHE A 260 -25.11 8.10 6.32
N ASN A 261 -25.64 7.94 5.11
CA ASN A 261 -26.17 6.69 4.61
C ASN A 261 -25.08 5.67 4.21
N ASN A 262 -23.81 6.05 4.26
CA ASN A 262 -22.67 5.20 3.88
C ASN A 262 -21.64 5.11 5.04
N PRO A 263 -21.34 3.92 5.59
CA PRO A 263 -20.42 3.74 6.72
C PRO A 263 -19.01 4.29 6.49
N PHE A 264 -18.51 4.19 5.26
CA PHE A 264 -17.21 4.74 4.88
C PHE A 264 -17.20 6.26 5.02
N MET A 265 -18.27 6.92 4.55
CA MET A 265 -18.42 8.37 4.66
C MET A 265 -18.61 8.83 6.10
N VAL A 266 -19.36 8.08 6.91
CA VAL A 266 -19.46 8.33 8.37
C VAL A 266 -18.09 8.29 9.03
N SER A 267 -17.27 7.29 8.69
CA SER A 267 -15.90 7.16 9.20
C SER A 267 -15.02 8.35 8.81
N CYS A 268 -15.16 8.81 7.56
CA CYS A 268 -14.46 9.98 7.04
C CYS A 268 -14.83 11.26 7.80
N ILE A 269 -16.14 11.54 7.92
CA ILE A 269 -16.66 12.72 8.60
C ILE A 269 -16.27 12.70 10.08
N TYR A 270 -16.32 11.53 10.70
CA TYR A 270 -15.87 11.36 12.07
C TYR A 270 -14.38 11.68 12.24
N ARG A 271 -13.50 11.18 11.36
CA ARG A 271 -12.08 11.53 11.39
C ARG A 271 -11.86 13.03 11.19
N LEU A 272 -12.57 13.62 10.23
CA LEU A 272 -12.56 15.07 10.00
C LEU A 272 -12.99 15.85 11.25
N SER A 273 -13.95 15.35 12.03
CA SER A 273 -14.38 16.00 13.27
C SER A 273 -13.29 15.97 14.36
N ILE A 274 -12.58 14.86 14.51
CA ILE A 274 -11.45 14.76 15.45
C ILE A 274 -10.34 15.72 15.06
N LEU A 275 -10.05 15.81 13.75
CA LEU A 275 -9.04 16.71 13.23
C LEU A 275 -9.47 18.16 13.35
N GLY A 276 -10.69 18.53 12.94
CA GLY A 276 -11.21 19.89 13.07
C GLY A 276 -11.22 20.42 14.51
N ASN A 277 -11.40 19.55 15.51
CA ASN A 277 -11.25 19.92 16.93
C ASN A 277 -9.80 20.20 17.37
N LYS A 278 -8.82 19.81 16.56
CA LYS A 278 -7.37 19.94 16.83
C LYS A 278 -6.65 20.89 15.88
N LEU A 279 -7.19 21.12 14.68
CA LEU A 279 -6.49 21.83 13.61
C LEU A 279 -6.75 23.34 13.65
N LYS A 280 -5.69 24.13 13.47
CA LYS A 280 -5.80 25.56 13.12
C LYS A 280 -6.14 25.71 11.63
N ASP A 281 -6.68 26.86 11.21
CA ASP A 281 -7.13 27.12 9.83
C ASP A 281 -6.13 26.71 8.72
N THR A 282 -4.82 26.77 8.99
CA THR A 282 -3.74 26.42 8.07
C THR A 282 -3.57 24.92 7.80
N GLU A 283 -3.99 24.05 8.73
CA GLU A 283 -3.82 22.60 8.59
C GLU A 283 -4.98 21.94 7.85
N LEU A 284 -6.07 22.68 7.63
CA LEU A 284 -7.24 22.24 6.87
C LEU A 284 -6.99 22.22 5.34
N ASP A 285 -6.07 23.04 4.85
CA ASP A 285 -5.66 23.03 3.44
C ASP A 285 -4.77 21.81 3.11
N LEU A 286 -4.03 21.28 4.10
CA LEU A 286 -3.31 20.00 3.98
C LEU A 286 -4.30 18.83 3.80
N MET A 287 -5.49 18.91 4.39
CA MET A 287 -6.52 17.88 4.21
C MET A 287 -7.10 17.86 2.78
N LYS A 288 -7.13 18.99 2.06
CA LYS A 288 -7.54 18.97 0.64
C LYS A 288 -6.58 18.17 -0.24
N ASN A 289 -5.34 18.01 0.21
CA ASN A 289 -4.31 17.26 -0.50
C ASN A 289 -4.14 15.84 0.07
N ASP A 290 -4.89 15.44 1.09
CA ASP A 290 -4.82 14.07 1.61
C ASP A 290 -5.42 13.11 0.57
N PRO A 291 -4.62 12.21 -0.04
CA PRO A 291 -5.10 11.34 -1.09
C PRO A 291 -6.19 10.37 -0.61
N ARG A 292 -6.31 10.14 0.70
CA ARG A 292 -7.41 9.35 1.29
C ARG A 292 -8.77 10.03 1.16
N LEU A 293 -8.79 11.34 0.93
CA LEU A 293 -10.00 12.16 0.76
C LEU A 293 -10.38 12.39 -0.71
N HIS A 294 -9.61 11.86 -1.67
CA HIS A 294 -9.97 11.91 -3.11
C HIS A 294 -11.39 11.40 -3.43
N PRO A 295 -11.93 10.35 -2.78
CA PRO A 295 -13.32 9.94 -3.01
C PRO A 295 -14.33 11.06 -2.74
N LEU A 296 -14.05 11.98 -1.79
CA LEU A 296 -14.91 13.14 -1.52
C LEU A 296 -14.87 14.17 -2.65
N GLN A 297 -13.71 14.34 -3.28
CA GLN A 297 -13.51 15.30 -4.38
C GLN A 297 -14.30 14.88 -5.61
N ASN A 298 -14.37 13.57 -5.89
CA ASN A 298 -15.13 13.02 -7.02
C ASN A 298 -16.66 13.08 -6.82
N MET A 299 -17.14 13.24 -5.58
CA MET A 299 -18.58 13.38 -5.30
C MET A 299 -19.12 14.80 -5.54
N ASN A 300 -18.33 15.74 -6.10
CA ASN A 300 -18.69 17.15 -6.26
C ASN A 300 -19.14 17.83 -4.96
N ILE A 301 -18.76 17.27 -3.81
CA ILE A 301 -19.05 17.88 -2.51
C ILE A 301 -18.11 19.07 -2.37
N ASN A 302 -18.67 20.28 -2.43
CA ASN A 302 -17.89 21.49 -2.21
C ASN A 302 -17.48 21.54 -0.72
N LEU A 303 -16.31 21.00 -0.41
CA LEU A 303 -15.72 20.99 0.94
C LEU A 303 -15.58 22.40 1.52
N GLY A 304 -15.47 23.43 0.68
CA GLY A 304 -15.51 24.84 1.09
C GLY A 304 -16.90 25.30 1.57
N LYS A 305 -17.99 24.84 0.93
CA LYS A 305 -19.36 25.06 1.42
C LYS A 305 -19.65 24.24 2.66
N LEU A 306 -19.16 22.99 2.74
CA LEU A 306 -19.24 22.18 3.95
C LEU A 306 -18.49 22.89 5.10
N ARG A 307 -17.27 23.42 4.86
CA ARG A 307 -16.51 24.27 5.79
C ARG A 307 -17.30 25.48 6.30
N ASN A 308 -17.76 26.34 5.38
CA ASN A 308 -18.38 27.62 5.73
C ASN A 308 -19.72 27.46 6.44
N ARG A 309 -20.37 26.30 6.27
CA ARG A 309 -21.65 25.99 6.91
C ARG A 309 -21.44 25.18 8.20
N VAL A 310 -20.69 24.08 8.13
CA VAL A 310 -20.59 23.09 9.21
C VAL A 310 -19.54 23.44 10.28
N PHE A 311 -18.41 24.06 9.89
CA PHE A 311 -17.23 24.16 10.75
C PHE A 311 -16.97 25.55 11.36
N GLN A 312 -17.89 26.51 11.21
CA GLN A 312 -17.78 27.84 11.85
C GLN A 312 -18.47 27.94 13.23
N VAL A 313 -19.06 26.85 13.74
CA VAL A 313 -19.69 26.86 15.07
C VAL A 313 -18.61 26.63 16.14
N PRO A 314 -18.33 27.61 17.04
CA PRO A 314 -17.34 27.44 18.09
C PRO A 314 -17.79 26.37 19.09
N ILE A 315 -16.96 25.36 19.33
CA ILE A 315 -17.19 24.38 20.39
C ILE A 315 -16.63 24.95 21.69
N LYS A 316 -17.47 25.10 22.72
CA LYS A 316 -17.01 25.32 24.09
C LYS A 316 -16.44 24.00 24.63
N ILE A 317 -15.12 23.91 24.71
CA ILE A 317 -14.43 22.79 25.37
C ILE A 317 -14.64 22.96 26.88
N GLN A 318 -15.23 21.95 27.54
CA GLN A 318 -15.17 21.84 28.99
C GLN A 318 -13.84 21.18 29.37
N ASP A 319 -13.07 21.87 30.21
CA ASP A 319 -11.76 21.47 30.69
C ASP A 319 -11.77 20.09 31.36
N ASN A 320 -10.99 19.14 30.84
CA ASN A 320 -10.58 17.96 31.58
C ASN A 320 -9.13 17.61 31.22
N HIS A 321 -8.20 18.35 31.83
CA HIS A 321 -6.78 18.01 31.87
C HIS A 321 -6.52 16.97 32.96
N LYS A 322 -6.49 15.69 32.60
CA LYS A 322 -5.75 14.61 33.28
C LYS A 322 -5.85 13.36 32.40
N ILE A 323 -4.77 12.58 32.32
CA ILE A 323 -4.58 11.37 31.48
C ILE A 323 -3.85 11.64 30.16
N ILE A 324 -2.58 12.06 30.23
CA ILE A 324 -1.55 11.66 29.24
C ILE A 324 -0.23 11.50 30.00
N SER A 325 0.05 10.29 30.50
CA SER A 325 1.36 9.99 31.12
C SER A 325 1.93 8.59 30.84
N ASN A 326 1.25 7.71 30.10
CA ASN A 326 1.71 6.33 29.88
C ASN A 326 1.89 5.95 28.38
N TYR A 327 2.66 6.74 27.63
CA TYR A 327 2.99 6.45 26.21
C TYR A 327 4.50 6.56 25.90
N LYS A 328 5.38 6.31 26.87
CA LYS A 328 6.84 6.45 26.66
C LYS A 328 7.55 5.25 26.03
N ASP A 329 6.89 4.10 25.85
CA ASP A 329 7.61 2.85 25.54
C ASP A 329 7.26 2.20 24.19
N PHE A 330 6.72 2.95 23.22
CA PHE A 330 6.70 2.52 21.81
C PHE A 330 7.64 3.43 21.00
N ALA A 331 8.94 3.13 21.08
CA ALA A 331 9.99 3.84 20.37
C ALA A 331 9.67 3.96 18.86
N PHE A 332 9.91 5.17 18.33
CA PHE A 332 9.83 5.56 16.91
C PHE A 332 8.45 5.89 16.31
N THR A 333 7.53 6.50 17.07
CA THR A 333 6.50 7.32 16.42
C THR A 333 7.18 8.53 15.78
N LYS A 334 7.26 8.53 14.43
CA LYS A 334 7.69 9.66 13.58
C LYS A 334 7.26 10.99 14.19
N LYS A 335 8.21 11.69 14.81
CA LYS A 335 7.97 12.95 15.49
C LYS A 335 7.72 14.01 14.41
N LEU A 336 6.45 14.23 14.07
CA LEU A 336 6.03 15.34 13.23
C LEU A 336 6.32 16.63 13.99
N MET A 337 7.30 17.39 13.53
CA MET A 337 7.73 18.64 14.15
C MET A 337 7.42 19.82 13.23
N LYS A 338 7.03 20.94 13.82
CA LYS A 338 7.01 22.23 13.12
C LYS A 338 8.45 22.66 12.86
N SER A 339 8.73 23.17 11.66
CA SER A 339 10.08 23.58 11.31
C SER A 339 10.51 24.84 12.07
N SER A 340 11.81 24.93 12.33
CA SER A 340 12.47 26.15 12.75
C SER A 340 13.06 26.84 11.53
N GLY A 341 13.39 28.14 11.63
CA GLY A 341 14.07 28.85 10.55
C GLY A 341 15.45 28.30 10.16
N ARG A 342 15.95 27.27 10.85
CA ARG A 342 17.24 26.60 10.61
C ARG A 342 17.09 25.12 10.24
N ASP A 343 15.90 24.68 9.83
CA ASP A 343 15.72 23.32 9.35
C ASP A 343 15.90 23.24 7.83
N LEU A 344 16.62 22.22 7.36
CA LEU A 344 16.58 21.80 5.97
C LEU A 344 15.40 20.84 5.78
N ILE A 345 14.47 21.20 4.92
CA ILE A 345 13.38 20.31 4.51
C ILE A 345 13.68 19.80 3.10
N ILE A 346 13.93 18.50 2.98
CA ILE A 346 14.18 17.83 1.70
C ILE A 346 12.85 17.30 1.17
N GLU A 347 12.49 17.69 -0.05
CA GLU A 347 11.28 17.21 -0.72
C GLU A 347 11.62 16.73 -2.15
N PRO A 348 11.94 15.44 -2.34
CA PRO A 348 12.22 14.91 -3.66
C PRO A 348 11.04 15.12 -4.61
N PHE A 349 11.33 15.53 -5.84
CA PHE A 349 10.32 15.96 -6.80
C PHE A 349 9.31 14.87 -7.20
N SER A 350 9.80 13.63 -7.30
CA SER A 350 9.05 12.47 -7.75
C SER A 350 9.31 11.31 -6.80
N GLY A 351 8.41 10.32 -6.81
CA GLY A 351 8.48 9.19 -5.89
C GLY A 351 9.24 7.96 -6.37
N GLY A 352 10.00 8.09 -7.45
CA GLY A 352 10.85 7.00 -7.93
C GLY A 352 12.04 6.78 -6.99
N LEU A 353 12.51 5.53 -6.92
CA LEU A 353 13.70 5.16 -6.14
C LEU A 353 14.92 6.06 -6.47
N GLY A 354 15.20 6.25 -7.76
CA GLY A 354 16.31 7.10 -8.21
C GLY A 354 16.13 8.56 -7.79
N ASP A 355 14.90 9.09 -7.86
CA ASP A 355 14.60 10.47 -7.48
C ASP A 355 14.95 10.72 -6.01
N HIS A 356 14.62 9.80 -5.10
CA HIS A 356 14.97 9.92 -3.69
C HIS A 356 16.49 9.77 -3.45
N LEU A 357 17.14 8.84 -4.15
CA LEU A 357 18.59 8.62 -4.01
C LEU A 357 19.43 9.83 -4.42
N LEU A 358 18.97 10.65 -5.36
CA LEU A 358 19.67 11.90 -5.73
C LEU A 358 19.78 12.93 -4.59
N TYR A 359 18.94 12.84 -3.56
CA TYR A 359 18.96 13.74 -2.40
C TYR A 359 19.55 13.07 -1.15
N SER A 360 19.92 11.81 -1.23
CA SER A 360 20.22 10.96 -0.06
C SER A 360 21.53 11.30 0.65
N HIS A 361 22.46 11.98 -0.02
CA HIS A 361 23.74 12.47 0.54
C HIS A 361 23.59 13.79 1.31
N LEU A 362 22.57 14.59 0.98
CA LEU A 362 22.37 15.92 1.55
C LEU A 362 22.25 15.96 3.07
N PRO A 363 21.58 15.00 3.76
CA PRO A 363 21.46 15.03 5.21
C PRO A 363 22.79 15.10 5.95
N ARG A 364 23.78 14.27 5.56
CA ARG A 364 25.11 14.27 6.17
C ARG A 364 25.78 15.63 5.99
N ILE A 365 25.85 16.11 4.74
CA ILE A 365 26.54 17.36 4.40
C ILE A 365 25.88 18.55 5.09
N ALA A 366 24.54 18.60 5.13
CA ALA A 366 23.80 19.64 5.82
C ALA A 366 24.14 19.70 7.31
N LYS A 367 24.24 18.54 7.98
CA LYS A 367 24.63 18.44 9.39
C LYS A 367 26.09 18.83 9.61
N GLU A 368 27.00 18.32 8.79
CA GLU A 368 28.44 18.59 8.91
C GLU A 368 28.79 20.06 8.62
N SER A 369 28.01 20.74 7.76
CA SER A 369 28.19 22.17 7.47
C SER A 369 27.88 23.10 8.65
N GLY A 370 27.12 22.63 9.64
CA GLY A 370 26.63 23.44 10.76
C GLY A 370 25.60 24.51 10.38
N LYS A 371 25.16 24.58 9.11
CA LYS A 371 24.18 25.57 8.62
C LYS A 371 22.76 25.27 9.09
N TYR A 372 22.44 23.98 9.25
CA TYR A 372 21.12 23.51 9.62
C TYR A 372 21.17 22.75 10.94
N ASP A 373 20.23 23.07 11.83
CA ASP A 373 20.10 22.38 13.12
C ASP A 373 19.45 20.99 12.91
N ARG A 374 18.52 20.91 11.96
CA ARG A 374 17.76 19.70 11.62
C ARG A 374 17.64 19.48 10.13
N VAL A 375 17.52 18.22 9.73
CA VAL A 375 17.20 17.76 8.39
C VAL A 375 15.92 16.92 8.47
N LEU A 376 14.87 17.38 7.79
CA LEU A 376 13.56 16.75 7.76
C LEU A 376 13.21 16.34 6.34
N ILE A 377 12.49 15.23 6.19
CA ILE A 377 11.95 14.79 4.90
C ILE A 377 10.48 15.19 4.82
N SER A 378 10.12 15.95 3.79
CA SER A 378 8.74 16.34 3.55
C SER A 378 7.89 15.14 3.14
N GLN A 379 6.74 14.96 3.79
CA GLN A 379 5.73 13.96 3.42
C GLN A 379 4.93 14.39 2.17
N ASN A 380 5.14 15.60 1.66
CA ASN A 380 4.53 16.04 0.40
C ASN A 380 5.21 15.40 -0.81
N SER A 381 6.46 14.92 -0.64
CA SER A 381 7.12 14.08 -1.64
C SER A 381 6.48 12.69 -1.62
N PRO A 382 5.84 12.25 -2.71
CA PRO A 382 5.31 10.89 -2.76
C PRO A 382 6.50 9.92 -2.71
N CYS A 383 6.50 8.92 -1.83
CA CYS A 383 7.45 7.81 -1.92
C CYS A 383 6.67 6.57 -2.38
N ARG A 384 6.99 6.03 -3.56
CA ARG A 384 6.19 4.94 -4.16
C ARG A 384 6.25 3.62 -3.38
N SER A 385 7.22 3.48 -2.49
CA SER A 385 7.39 2.29 -1.65
C SER A 385 7.80 2.70 -0.24
N GLU A 386 7.12 2.16 0.77
CA GLU A 386 7.53 2.30 2.17
C GLU A 386 8.89 1.64 2.42
N GLU A 387 9.27 0.61 1.66
CA GLU A 387 10.60 0.01 1.75
C GLU A 387 11.69 0.96 1.26
N ALA A 388 11.44 1.70 0.17
CA ALA A 388 12.37 2.73 -0.30
C ALA A 388 12.51 3.86 0.72
N LYS A 389 11.39 4.27 1.33
CA LYS A 389 11.39 5.28 2.41
C LYS A 389 12.23 4.82 3.60
N TYR A 390 12.01 3.60 4.06
CA TYR A 390 12.76 2.99 5.15
C TYR A 390 14.26 2.94 4.82
N LEU A 391 14.60 2.39 3.65
CA LEU A 391 15.98 2.16 3.23
C LEU A 391 16.80 3.45 3.09
N ILE A 392 16.21 4.48 2.47
CA ILE A 392 16.91 5.72 2.11
C ILE A 392 16.88 6.71 3.28
N TRP A 393 15.72 6.87 3.92
CA TRP A 393 15.51 7.97 4.87
C TRP A 393 15.51 7.51 6.33
N GLU A 394 14.85 6.41 6.67
CA GLU A 394 14.73 5.99 8.08
C GLU A 394 16.02 5.37 8.62
N LEU A 395 16.80 4.72 7.77
CA LEU A 395 18.13 4.22 8.14
C LEU A 395 19.20 5.31 8.15
N ASN A 396 18.94 6.48 7.55
CA ASN A 396 19.92 7.55 7.47
C ASN A 396 20.05 8.28 8.83
N PRO A 397 21.20 8.17 9.52
CA PRO A 397 21.37 8.70 10.87
C PRO A 397 21.39 10.23 10.92
N TYR A 398 21.48 10.90 9.78
CA TYR A 398 21.49 12.37 9.68
C TYR A 398 20.09 12.96 9.42
N VAL A 399 19.06 12.11 9.25
CA VAL A 399 17.67 12.54 9.11
C VAL A 399 16.99 12.58 10.48
N ASP A 400 16.52 13.75 10.90
CA ASP A 400 15.89 13.94 12.23
C ASP A 400 14.41 13.56 12.26
N GLY A 401 13.78 13.39 11.09
CA GLY A 401 12.39 12.96 10.99
C GLY A 401 11.68 13.45 9.75
N TYR A 402 10.36 13.61 9.87
CA TYR A 402 9.49 13.97 8.77
C TYR A 402 8.58 15.14 9.14
N CYS A 403 8.17 15.92 8.14
CA CYS A 403 7.23 17.04 8.30
C CYS A 403 6.25 17.12 7.11
N PHE A 404 5.16 17.88 7.26
CA PHE A 404 4.22 18.19 6.17
C PHE A 404 4.51 19.54 5.50
N GLU A 405 5.55 20.22 5.95
CA GLU A 405 5.97 21.48 5.36
C GLU A 405 6.58 21.24 3.99
N GLU A 406 6.30 22.16 3.06
CA GLU A 406 6.97 22.16 1.77
C GLU A 406 8.46 22.42 1.97
N SER A 407 9.26 21.91 1.03
CA SER A 407 10.68 22.19 1.00
C SER A 407 10.93 23.70 1.00
N ASN A 408 11.66 24.19 2.01
CA ASN A 408 12.27 25.52 1.99
C ASN A 408 13.43 25.59 0.97
N SER A 409 13.85 24.45 0.42
CA SER A 409 14.80 24.35 -0.68
C SER A 409 14.16 24.64 -2.04
N PHE A 410 14.23 25.90 -2.47
CA PHE A 410 13.93 26.37 -3.83
C PHE A 410 12.47 26.32 -4.29
N TYR A 411 11.77 27.43 -4.06
CA TYR A 411 11.10 28.09 -5.16
C TYR A 411 12.08 29.13 -5.70
N ILE A 412 12.72 28.87 -6.85
CA ILE A 412 13.44 29.94 -7.54
C ILE A 412 12.38 30.96 -7.96
N GLU A 413 12.54 32.21 -7.53
CA GLU A 413 11.66 33.34 -7.84
C GLU A 413 11.69 33.76 -9.33
N ASP A 414 11.95 32.86 -10.27
CA ASP A 414 11.79 33.11 -11.72
C ASP A 414 10.31 33.04 -12.17
N ILE A 415 9.43 33.61 -11.35
CA ILE A 415 7.98 33.69 -11.58
C ILE A 415 7.63 34.84 -12.54
N GLU A 416 8.54 35.78 -12.84
CA GLU A 416 8.22 36.83 -13.80
C GLU A 416 8.19 36.36 -15.27
N ASN A 417 8.95 35.32 -15.63
CA ASN A 417 9.00 34.83 -17.02
C ASN A 417 8.17 33.56 -17.30
N SER A 418 7.65 32.87 -16.29
CA SER A 418 6.94 31.58 -16.45
C SER A 418 5.40 31.68 -16.38
N LYS A 419 4.82 32.88 -16.51
CA LYS A 419 3.36 33.18 -16.41
C LYS A 419 2.43 32.46 -17.42
N ARG A 420 2.85 31.39 -18.11
CA ARG A 420 2.05 30.72 -19.15
C ARG A 420 1.74 29.23 -18.96
N ASN A 421 2.02 28.58 -17.83
CA ASN A 421 1.41 27.25 -17.56
C ASN A 421 1.36 26.89 -16.06
N PRO A 422 0.18 26.65 -15.47
CA PRO A 422 0.04 26.28 -14.07
C PRO A 422 0.02 24.75 -13.93
N ILE A 423 1.19 24.14 -13.79
CA ILE A 423 1.31 22.83 -13.14
C ILE A 423 2.45 22.96 -12.14
N SER A 424 2.14 22.92 -10.84
CA SER A 424 3.10 23.04 -9.72
C SER A 424 4.25 22.04 -9.80
N GLN A 425 4.03 20.88 -10.43
CA GLN A 425 5.08 19.90 -10.70
C GLN A 425 6.14 20.39 -11.71
N GLY A 426 5.80 21.29 -12.64
CA GLY A 426 6.77 21.82 -13.59
C GLY A 426 7.88 22.65 -12.93
N LYS A 427 7.58 23.34 -11.83
CA LYS A 427 8.55 24.22 -11.13
C LYS A 427 9.63 23.46 -10.39
N LYS A 428 9.28 22.37 -9.69
CA LYS A 428 10.24 21.53 -8.96
C LYS A 428 11.17 20.76 -9.91
N ALA A 429 10.65 20.27 -11.03
CA ALA A 429 11.45 19.70 -12.10
C ALA A 429 12.46 20.71 -12.67
N ALA A 430 12.05 21.98 -12.83
CA ALA A 430 12.90 23.03 -13.39
C ALA A 430 14.17 23.28 -12.57
N VAL A 431 14.12 23.23 -11.23
CA VAL A 431 15.30 23.42 -10.37
C VAL A 431 16.33 22.31 -10.58
N MET A 432 15.87 21.07 -10.69
CA MET A 432 16.71 19.91 -11.03
C MET A 432 17.29 20.09 -12.44
N PHE A 433 16.46 20.40 -13.44
CA PHE A 433 16.91 20.64 -14.83
C PHE A 433 17.87 21.82 -14.98
N GLU A 434 17.73 22.86 -14.17
CA GLU A 434 18.65 23.97 -14.15
C GLU A 434 19.97 23.60 -13.45
N ALA A 435 19.91 22.83 -12.36
CA ALA A 435 21.13 22.28 -11.72
C ALA A 435 21.91 21.38 -12.69
N ILE A 436 21.20 20.75 -13.62
CA ILE A 436 21.76 19.95 -14.70
C ILE A 436 22.37 20.83 -15.80
N ASN A 437 21.67 21.89 -16.21
CA ASN A 437 22.10 22.73 -17.34
C ASN A 437 23.20 23.72 -16.99
N ASN A 438 23.30 24.14 -15.73
CA ASN A 438 24.32 25.08 -15.22
C ASN A 438 25.46 24.35 -14.50
N SER A 439 25.82 23.14 -14.95
CA SER A 439 26.85 22.33 -14.29
C SER A 439 28.16 23.10 -14.20
N VAL A 440 28.63 23.31 -12.97
CA VAL A 440 29.99 23.78 -12.71
C VAL A 440 30.95 22.69 -13.20
N GLU A 441 32.07 23.09 -13.80
CA GLU A 441 33.10 22.16 -14.26
C GLU A 441 33.51 21.22 -13.10
N ASP A 442 33.71 19.94 -13.41
CA ASP A 442 33.98 18.86 -12.44
C ASP A 442 32.88 18.51 -11.40
N CYS A 443 31.67 19.06 -11.52
CA CYS A 443 30.54 18.72 -10.65
C CYS A 443 29.55 17.75 -11.31
N ASN A 444 29.01 16.79 -10.55
CA ASN A 444 27.85 15.99 -10.92
C ASN A 444 26.53 16.63 -10.41
N VAL A 445 25.39 16.00 -10.70
CA VAL A 445 24.08 16.54 -10.28
C VAL A 445 23.90 16.59 -8.76
N LEU A 446 24.51 15.67 -8.01
CA LEU A 446 24.46 15.66 -6.54
C LEU A 446 25.23 16.84 -5.94
N ASP A 447 26.40 17.16 -6.51
CA ASP A 447 27.18 18.35 -6.15
C ASP A 447 26.38 19.61 -6.41
N ASN A 448 25.74 19.71 -7.58
CA ASN A 448 24.97 20.91 -7.94
C ASN A 448 23.75 21.10 -7.01
N LEU A 449 23.11 20.03 -6.54
CA LEU A 449 22.05 20.11 -5.52
C LEU A 449 22.58 20.65 -4.19
N MET A 450 23.72 20.14 -3.73
CA MET A 450 24.40 20.60 -2.51
C MET A 450 24.85 22.08 -2.62
N LEU A 451 25.50 22.45 -3.71
CA LEU A 451 25.99 23.81 -3.95
C LEU A 451 24.85 24.81 -4.00
N LYS A 452 23.73 24.47 -4.66
CA LYS A 452 22.54 25.32 -4.66
C LYS A 452 22.04 25.57 -3.23
N LEU A 453 22.04 24.56 -2.36
CA LEU A 453 21.66 24.67 -0.95
C LEU A 453 22.65 25.50 -0.11
N GLY A 454 23.79 25.89 -0.70
CA GLY A 454 24.86 26.63 -0.05
C GLY A 454 25.44 25.87 1.13
N ILE A 455 25.64 24.56 0.98
CA ILE A 455 26.26 23.66 1.96
C ILE A 455 27.46 22.94 1.33
N ASP A 456 28.41 23.70 0.78
CA ASP A 456 29.60 23.14 0.13
C ASP A 456 30.58 22.55 1.17
N ASP A 457 30.92 21.26 1.03
CA ASP A 457 31.93 20.58 1.83
C ASP A 457 33.32 20.52 1.16
N ASN A 458 33.46 21.16 -0.02
CA ASN A 458 34.64 21.14 -0.89
C ASN A 458 34.97 19.76 -1.49
N ILE A 459 34.05 18.80 -1.41
CA ILE A 459 34.14 17.51 -2.10
C ILE A 459 33.31 17.59 -3.39
N ARG A 460 33.75 16.89 -4.43
CA ARG A 460 33.09 16.83 -5.73
C ARG A 460 32.87 15.39 -6.13
N LYS A 461 31.95 15.18 -7.07
CA LYS A 461 31.50 13.89 -7.57
C LYS A 461 30.88 13.06 -6.45
N HIS A 462 29.99 13.69 -5.67
CA HIS A 462 29.25 13.01 -4.61
C HIS A 462 28.47 11.81 -5.12
N GLU A 463 28.43 10.76 -4.30
CA GLU A 463 27.66 9.55 -4.57
C GLU A 463 26.39 9.55 -3.70
N PRO A 464 25.30 8.90 -4.13
CA PRO A 464 24.14 8.70 -3.28
C PRO A 464 24.53 7.87 -2.04
N GLU A 465 23.80 8.02 -0.95
CA GLU A 465 24.11 7.38 0.33
C GLU A 465 22.93 6.57 0.85
N ILE A 466 23.19 5.34 1.26
CA ILE A 466 22.27 4.56 2.10
C ILE A 466 23.05 3.93 3.25
N TYR A 467 22.33 3.59 4.31
CA TYR A 467 22.93 3.11 5.57
C TYR A 467 22.58 1.64 5.86
N TYR A 468 21.93 0.98 4.90
CA TYR A 468 21.74 -0.45 4.91
C TYR A 468 23.05 -1.18 4.60
N LYS A 469 23.34 -2.24 5.36
CA LYS A 469 24.50 -3.10 5.14
C LYS A 469 24.05 -4.34 4.38
N PRO A 470 24.31 -4.44 3.07
CA PRO A 470 23.86 -5.58 2.29
C PRO A 470 24.55 -6.87 2.75
N LYS A 471 23.81 -7.98 2.66
CA LYS A 471 24.33 -9.31 2.92
C LYS A 471 24.85 -9.93 1.62
N GLN A 472 25.91 -10.70 1.76
CA GLN A 472 26.46 -11.46 0.65
C GLN A 472 25.65 -12.75 0.44
N ILE A 473 25.21 -12.97 -0.79
CA ILE A 473 24.51 -14.16 -1.25
C ILE A 473 25.52 -15.04 -1.98
N GLU A 474 25.85 -16.18 -1.40
CA GLU A 474 26.95 -17.04 -1.84
C GLU A 474 26.84 -17.49 -3.31
N PHE A 475 25.65 -17.94 -3.74
CA PHE A 475 25.47 -18.44 -5.10
C PHE A 475 25.54 -17.36 -6.19
N LEU A 476 25.48 -16.08 -5.82
CA LEU A 476 25.60 -14.95 -6.75
C LEU A 476 27.05 -14.44 -6.88
N GLN A 477 27.97 -14.93 -6.04
CA GLN A 477 29.37 -14.59 -6.16
C GLN A 477 29.92 -15.10 -7.50
N GLY A 478 30.57 -14.22 -8.27
CA GLY A 478 31.05 -14.57 -9.61
C GLY A 478 30.00 -14.52 -10.71
N CYS A 479 28.74 -14.14 -10.41
CA CYS A 479 27.67 -14.11 -11.40
C CYS A 479 27.46 -12.72 -12.02
N ASN A 480 27.17 -12.72 -13.32
CA ASN A 480 26.69 -11.57 -14.07
C ASN A 480 25.17 -11.49 -13.95
N VAL A 481 24.66 -10.39 -13.39
CA VAL A 481 23.24 -10.16 -13.18
C VAL A 481 22.78 -8.99 -14.02
N TYR A 482 21.69 -9.15 -14.77
CA TYR A 482 21.04 -8.08 -15.51
C TYR A 482 19.72 -7.67 -14.86
N ASP A 483 19.57 -6.38 -14.58
CA ASP A 483 18.31 -5.77 -14.19
C ASP A 483 17.67 -5.04 -15.39
N PRO A 484 16.58 -5.56 -15.99
CA PRO A 484 15.89 -4.94 -17.10
C PRO A 484 14.95 -3.80 -16.70
N TYR A 485 14.89 -3.44 -15.41
CA TYR A 485 13.92 -2.56 -14.72
C TYR A 485 13.04 -3.35 -13.73
N TYR A 486 13.64 -3.83 -12.64
CA TYR A 486 12.94 -4.54 -11.59
C TYR A 486 12.23 -3.58 -10.62
N VAL A 487 12.93 -2.52 -10.18
CA VAL A 487 12.42 -1.59 -9.14
C VAL A 487 12.07 -0.19 -9.65
N SER A 488 12.81 0.37 -10.61
CA SER A 488 12.69 1.80 -10.98
C SER A 488 12.70 2.16 -12.47
N ASN A 489 11.71 2.95 -12.92
CA ASN A 489 11.34 3.06 -14.33
C ASN A 489 12.40 3.74 -15.18
N PRO A 490 12.91 3.09 -16.25
CA PRO A 490 13.65 3.77 -17.28
C PRO A 490 12.67 4.72 -17.97
N ARG A 491 12.77 6.01 -17.69
CA ARG A 491 12.16 7.06 -18.54
C ARG A 491 12.93 7.20 -19.85
N ILE A 492 13.40 6.08 -20.40
CA ILE A 492 14.42 6.03 -21.43
C ILE A 492 13.78 5.76 -22.78
N GLU A 493 14.29 6.43 -23.81
CA GLU A 493 14.03 6.16 -25.23
C GLU A 493 14.76 4.89 -25.74
N LEU A 494 14.96 3.88 -24.89
CA LEU A 494 15.52 2.60 -25.27
C LEU A 494 14.34 1.72 -25.61
N HIS A 495 13.84 1.85 -26.82
CA HIS A 495 12.68 1.10 -27.28
C HIS A 495 13.06 -0.27 -27.84
N ASN A 496 14.36 -0.57 -27.91
CA ASN A 496 14.86 -1.70 -28.66
C ASN A 496 15.64 -2.68 -27.78
N GLN A 497 14.92 -3.71 -27.33
CA GLN A 497 15.47 -4.86 -26.60
C GLN A 497 16.69 -5.49 -27.27
N TRP A 498 16.71 -5.54 -28.60
CA TRP A 498 17.79 -6.17 -29.37
C TRP A 498 19.14 -5.48 -29.14
N LEU A 499 19.18 -4.17 -28.84
CA LEU A 499 20.43 -3.47 -28.55
C LEU A 499 21.14 -3.99 -27.31
N VAL A 500 20.38 -4.34 -26.28
CA VAL A 500 20.92 -4.92 -25.05
C VAL A 500 21.46 -6.33 -25.33
N GLU A 501 20.73 -7.13 -26.10
CA GLU A 501 21.15 -8.48 -26.49
C GLU A 501 22.42 -8.47 -27.35
N GLU A 502 22.47 -7.57 -28.34
CA GLU A 502 23.63 -7.41 -29.21
C GLU A 502 24.84 -6.87 -28.46
N PHE A 503 24.63 -6.00 -27.46
CA PHE A 503 25.69 -5.57 -26.55
C PHE A 503 26.29 -6.75 -25.79
N PHE A 504 25.47 -7.59 -25.16
CA PHE A 504 25.97 -8.76 -24.45
C PHE A 504 26.70 -9.73 -25.38
N LYS A 505 26.14 -9.99 -26.56
CA LYS A 505 26.73 -10.87 -27.57
C LYS A 505 28.07 -10.35 -28.08
N THR A 506 28.15 -9.09 -28.52
CA THR A 506 29.35 -8.46 -29.08
C THR A 506 30.50 -8.45 -28.07
N ASN A 507 30.18 -8.21 -26.80
CA ASN A 507 31.18 -8.17 -25.72
C ASN A 507 31.44 -9.54 -25.09
N SER A 508 30.89 -10.62 -25.65
CA SER A 508 31.01 -11.98 -25.11
C SER A 508 30.62 -12.10 -23.63
N ILE A 509 29.63 -11.31 -23.20
CA ILE A 509 29.14 -11.30 -21.82
C ILE A 509 28.11 -12.43 -21.67
N LYS A 510 28.44 -13.41 -20.83
CA LYS A 510 27.51 -14.46 -20.43
C LYS A 510 26.76 -14.02 -19.19
N LEU A 511 25.47 -13.73 -19.32
CA LEU A 511 24.60 -13.50 -18.17
C LEU A 511 24.34 -14.82 -17.43
N ASN A 512 24.45 -14.79 -16.10
CA ASN A 512 24.08 -15.91 -15.24
C ASN A 512 22.62 -15.82 -14.83
N TYR A 513 22.18 -14.59 -14.52
CA TYR A 513 20.84 -14.31 -14.02
C TYR A 513 20.28 -13.01 -14.60
N GLN A 514 18.95 -12.94 -14.66
CA GLN A 514 18.21 -11.72 -14.98
C GLN A 514 17.11 -11.51 -13.94
N MET A 515 16.90 -10.29 -13.47
CA MET A 515 15.77 -10.00 -12.58
C MET A 515 14.43 -10.25 -13.31
N LYS A 516 13.50 -10.98 -12.67
CA LYS A 516 12.16 -11.26 -13.19
C LYS A 516 11.37 -9.95 -13.19
N PHE A 517 10.85 -9.55 -14.34
CA PHE A 517 10.00 -8.37 -14.43
C PHE A 517 8.76 -8.50 -13.51
N ASN A 518 8.47 -7.46 -12.73
CA ASN A 518 7.28 -7.43 -11.88
C ASN A 518 6.12 -6.80 -12.66
N ASN A 519 5.15 -7.62 -13.11
CA ASN A 519 4.01 -7.17 -13.93
C ASN A 519 3.05 -6.24 -13.15
N ASP A 520 3.16 -6.18 -11.82
CA ASP A 520 2.20 -5.50 -10.95
C ASP A 520 2.21 -3.97 -11.02
N ASN A 521 3.18 -3.37 -11.72
CA ASN A 521 3.32 -1.91 -11.78
C ASN A 521 2.34 -1.23 -12.75
N GLY A 522 1.49 -1.96 -13.47
CA GLY A 522 0.37 -1.40 -14.26
C GLY A 522 0.77 -0.52 -15.45
N TYR A 523 2.05 -0.46 -15.80
CA TYR A 523 2.53 0.34 -16.93
C TYR A 523 2.89 -0.53 -18.13
N ASN A 524 2.31 -0.22 -19.30
CA ASN A 524 2.58 -0.86 -20.59
C ASN A 524 3.93 -0.44 -21.21
N PHE A 525 5.02 -0.46 -20.43
CA PHE A 525 6.36 -0.20 -21.00
C PHE A 525 6.90 -1.46 -21.70
N GLN A 526 7.62 -1.24 -22.81
CA GLN A 526 8.29 -2.32 -23.53
C GLN A 526 9.31 -2.99 -22.62
N LYS A 527 9.16 -4.31 -22.45
CA LYS A 527 10.06 -5.12 -21.63
C LYS A 527 11.42 -5.25 -22.33
N ILE A 528 12.45 -4.62 -21.78
CA ILE A 528 13.83 -4.70 -22.30
C ILE A 528 14.57 -5.89 -21.65
N MET A 529 13.92 -7.05 -21.61
CA MET A 529 14.48 -8.29 -21.08
C MET A 529 15.33 -8.97 -22.15
N VAL A 530 16.39 -9.70 -21.81
CA VAL A 530 17.01 -10.63 -22.75
C VAL A 530 16.05 -11.80 -23.02
N ARG A 531 15.75 -12.06 -24.30
CA ARG A 531 14.88 -13.17 -24.74
C ARG A 531 15.53 -14.52 -24.48
N ASN A 532 14.69 -15.54 -24.38
CA ASN A 532 15.09 -16.94 -24.22
C ASN A 532 16.04 -17.17 -23.02
N PHE A 533 15.92 -16.32 -22.00
CA PHE A 533 16.66 -16.46 -20.75
C PHE A 533 15.88 -17.36 -19.79
N SER A 534 16.54 -18.32 -19.14
CA SER A 534 15.87 -19.30 -18.26
C SER A 534 16.04 -19.01 -16.76
N ASN A 535 17.11 -18.28 -16.40
CA ASN A 535 17.53 -18.15 -15.00
C ASN A 535 17.10 -16.80 -14.42
N TYR A 536 15.89 -16.74 -13.87
CA TYR A 536 15.36 -15.51 -13.29
C TYR A 536 15.64 -15.40 -11.79
N LEU A 537 15.92 -14.18 -11.33
CA LEU A 537 15.93 -13.83 -9.91
C LEU A 537 14.67 -13.08 -9.54
N THR A 538 14.15 -13.35 -8.35
CA THR A 538 13.08 -12.57 -7.71
C THR A 538 13.54 -12.22 -6.31
N THR A 539 12.99 -11.14 -5.77
CA THR A 539 13.27 -10.70 -4.39
C THR A 539 11.95 -10.38 -3.71
N LEU A 540 11.88 -10.62 -2.40
CA LEU A 540 10.66 -10.38 -1.62
C LEU A 540 10.58 -8.92 -1.14
N SER A 541 11.73 -8.24 -1.05
CA SER A 541 11.84 -6.87 -0.59
C SER A 541 12.98 -6.11 -1.29
N LEU A 542 12.99 -4.78 -1.14
CA LEU A 542 14.08 -3.92 -1.61
C LEU A 542 15.42 -4.21 -0.92
N ARG A 543 15.40 -4.74 0.32
CA ARG A 543 16.62 -5.16 1.02
C ARG A 543 17.23 -6.41 0.38
N ASP A 544 16.40 -7.39 0.04
CA ASP A 544 16.85 -8.58 -0.69
C ASP A 544 17.40 -8.17 -2.07
N PHE A 545 16.79 -7.16 -2.70
CA PHE A 545 17.32 -6.58 -3.93
C PHE A 545 18.70 -5.96 -3.73
N CYS A 546 18.92 -5.16 -2.68
CA CYS A 546 20.26 -4.66 -2.34
C CYS A 546 21.28 -5.79 -2.14
N ASP A 547 20.89 -6.87 -1.47
CA ASP A 547 21.76 -8.04 -1.25
C ASP A 547 22.13 -8.71 -2.58
N VAL A 548 21.18 -8.82 -3.52
CA VAL A 548 21.44 -9.31 -4.89
C VAL A 548 22.43 -8.41 -5.64
N LEU A 549 22.19 -7.09 -5.65
CA LEU A 549 23.06 -6.13 -6.36
C LEU A 549 24.50 -6.19 -5.82
N PHE A 550 24.64 -6.20 -4.50
CA PHE A 550 25.93 -6.25 -3.82
C PHE A 550 26.71 -7.53 -4.13
N SER A 551 26.00 -8.67 -4.17
CA SER A 551 26.59 -10.01 -4.29
C SER A 551 27.04 -10.38 -5.71
N ALA A 552 26.39 -9.82 -6.73
CA ALA A 552 26.75 -10.06 -8.14
C ALA A 552 28.21 -9.67 -8.44
N LEU A 553 28.91 -10.38 -9.31
CA LEU A 553 30.23 -9.96 -9.80
C LEU A 553 30.11 -8.68 -10.64
N HIS A 554 29.24 -8.75 -11.65
CA HIS A 554 28.90 -7.62 -12.51
C HIS A 554 27.39 -7.41 -12.51
N LEU A 555 26.99 -6.17 -12.26
CA LEU A 555 25.61 -5.73 -12.39
C LEU A 555 25.48 -4.95 -13.71
N TYR A 556 24.55 -5.37 -14.54
CA TYR A 556 24.14 -4.66 -15.74
C TYR A 556 22.75 -4.09 -15.50
N CYS A 557 22.52 -2.84 -15.84
CA CYS A 557 21.19 -2.24 -15.74
C CYS A 557 21.03 -1.11 -16.76
N LEU A 558 19.80 -0.66 -16.95
CA LEU A 558 19.51 0.56 -17.68
C LEU A 558 19.69 1.77 -16.77
N THR A 559 19.68 2.98 -17.34
CA THR A 559 19.68 4.26 -16.61
C THR A 559 18.43 4.44 -15.74
N THR A 560 18.46 3.83 -14.57
CA THR A 560 17.33 3.67 -13.65
C THR A 560 17.77 3.96 -12.22
N GLY A 561 16.83 4.01 -11.28
CA GLY A 561 17.13 4.02 -9.85
C GLY A 561 17.94 2.80 -9.37
N THR A 562 18.02 1.71 -10.13
CA THR A 562 18.95 0.59 -9.83
C THR A 562 20.40 1.04 -9.96
N ALA A 563 20.73 1.86 -10.96
CA ALA A 563 22.08 2.41 -11.12
C ALA A 563 22.46 3.31 -9.93
N SER A 564 21.53 4.17 -9.49
CA SER A 564 21.70 4.99 -8.28
C SER A 564 21.83 4.14 -7.02
N LEU A 565 21.01 3.09 -6.89
CA LEU A 565 21.03 2.22 -5.71
C LEU A 565 22.33 1.43 -5.63
N SER A 566 22.85 0.95 -6.77
CA SER A 566 24.15 0.29 -6.86
C SER A 566 25.26 1.23 -6.42
N ALA A 567 25.27 2.48 -6.90
CA ALA A 567 26.22 3.49 -6.46
C ALA A 567 26.15 3.74 -4.94
N ALA A 568 24.94 3.81 -4.38
CA ALA A 568 24.74 4.01 -2.94
C ALA A 568 25.22 2.82 -2.09
N LEU A 569 25.24 1.61 -2.66
CA LEU A 569 25.82 0.40 -2.08
C LEU A 569 27.35 0.33 -2.27
N ASN A 570 27.97 1.37 -2.84
CA ASN A 570 29.36 1.37 -3.29
C ASN A 570 29.67 0.18 -4.22
N LYS A 571 28.70 -0.15 -5.08
CA LYS A 571 28.79 -1.25 -6.05
C LYS A 571 28.80 -0.68 -7.46
N LYS A 572 29.86 -0.95 -8.21
CA LYS A 572 29.95 -0.59 -9.63
C LYS A 572 28.92 -1.34 -10.47
N ALA A 573 28.07 -0.59 -11.17
CA ALA A 573 27.20 -1.09 -12.23
C ALA A 573 27.74 -0.74 -13.62
N ILE A 574 27.41 -1.56 -14.61
CA ILE A 574 27.54 -1.25 -16.03
C ILE A 574 26.16 -0.79 -16.51
N VAL A 575 26.03 0.51 -16.71
CA VAL A 575 24.77 1.19 -17.01
C VAL A 575 24.68 1.36 -18.53
N LEU A 576 23.71 0.68 -19.14
CA LEU A 576 23.45 0.71 -20.57
C LEU A 576 22.55 1.90 -20.90
N ILE A 577 23.05 2.79 -21.74
CA ILE A 577 22.43 4.09 -22.03
C ILE A 577 22.04 4.18 -23.50
N GLY A 578 20.85 4.71 -23.76
CA GLY A 578 20.37 5.01 -25.11
C GLY A 578 20.79 6.40 -25.57
N LYS A 579 19.84 7.17 -26.12
CA LYS A 579 20.02 8.57 -26.55
C LYS A 579 19.86 9.58 -25.40
N GLU A 580 20.03 9.14 -24.16
CA GLU A 580 19.66 9.93 -22.99
C GLU A 580 20.55 11.14 -22.75
N LYS A 581 20.01 12.06 -21.92
CA LYS A 581 20.75 13.19 -21.39
C LYS A 581 21.69 12.73 -20.27
N LEU A 582 22.88 13.32 -20.24
CA LEU A 582 23.96 13.05 -19.27
C LEU A 582 23.59 13.27 -17.80
N VAL A 583 22.45 13.91 -17.48
CA VAL A 583 21.98 14.16 -16.10
C VAL A 583 22.02 12.91 -15.23
N TRP A 584 21.63 11.77 -15.78
CA TRP A 584 21.50 10.55 -15.00
C TRP A 584 22.85 9.85 -14.81
N HIS A 585 23.93 10.37 -15.39
CA HIS A 585 25.30 9.89 -15.24
C HIS A 585 25.95 10.51 -14.00
N HIS A 586 25.24 10.44 -12.88
CA HIS A 586 25.61 11.15 -11.67
C HIS A 586 26.74 10.46 -10.90
N SER A 587 26.76 9.13 -10.89
CA SER A 587 27.75 8.36 -10.15
C SER A 587 29.02 8.13 -10.95
N THR A 588 30.19 8.40 -10.37
CA THR A 588 31.51 8.04 -10.92
C THR A 588 31.92 6.60 -10.67
N ILE A 589 31.27 5.94 -9.70
CA ILE A 589 31.46 4.51 -9.42
C ILE A 589 30.97 3.68 -10.60
N ASN A 590 29.88 4.10 -11.25
CA ASN A 590 29.27 3.40 -12.37
C ASN A 590 30.03 3.57 -13.68
N GLN A 591 29.98 2.54 -14.53
CA GLN A 591 30.46 2.61 -15.91
C GLN A 591 29.29 2.76 -16.86
N TYR A 592 29.26 3.87 -17.57
CA TYR A 592 28.22 4.22 -18.53
C TYR A 592 28.61 3.74 -19.93
N VAL A 593 27.75 2.95 -20.58
CA VAL A 593 27.99 2.40 -21.91
C VAL A 593 26.84 2.79 -22.84
N HIS A 594 27.15 3.58 -23.86
CA HIS A 594 26.18 3.92 -24.89
C HIS A 594 25.93 2.73 -25.82
N ILE A 595 24.68 2.29 -25.87
CA ILE A 595 24.20 1.25 -26.79
C ILE A 595 23.27 1.92 -27.82
N VAL A 596 23.86 2.35 -28.92
CA VAL A 596 23.14 3.00 -30.03
C VAL A 596 23.04 2.05 -31.21
N GLU A 597 21.97 2.20 -32.01
CA GLU A 597 21.84 1.46 -33.27
C GLU A 597 23.06 1.76 -34.16
N PRO A 598 23.66 0.74 -34.80
CA PRO A 598 24.67 0.96 -35.82
C PRO A 598 24.09 1.90 -36.88
N LYS A 599 24.84 2.95 -37.22
CA LYS A 599 24.44 3.91 -38.26
C LYS A 599 24.41 3.29 -39.65
#